data_AF-A0A418PMT0-F1
#
_entry.id   AF-A0A418PMT0-F1
#
_cell.length_a   1.000
_cell.length_b   1.000
_cell.length_c   1.000
_cell.angle_alpha   90.00
_cell.angle_beta   90.00
_cell.angle_gamma   90.00
#
_symmetry.space_group_name_H-M   'P 1'
#
loop_
_entity.id
_entity.type
_entity.pdbx_description
1 polymer ?
#
loop_
_entity_poly.entity_id
_entity_poly.type
_entity_poly.pdbx_seq_one_letter_code
_entity_poly.pdbx_strand_id
1 'polypeptide(L)'
;MEQVIDFLSKLFSADDWPPRWVCGEWSAFHGWLYIFSDIAIWLAYFVIPAIIIFFIQKRQNIPFLPVFWLFGAFIILCGSTHLMDALMFWWPGYRLSAVLRLLTALVSLATAFALIRDLPKLITERPDDELKTYQLEKKLKSYELEIQDLRKQLNSKSD
;
A
#
# COMPACT_ATOMS: atom_id res chain seq x y z
N MET A 1 -23.38 -27.44 -6.59
CA MET A 1 -23.35 -27.04 -5.16
C MET A 1 -22.43 -27.95 -4.36
N GLU A 2 -22.44 -29.27 -4.60
CA GLU A 2 -21.58 -30.25 -3.89
C GLU A 2 -20.08 -29.91 -3.91
N GLN A 3 -19.51 -29.56 -5.07
CA GLN A 3 -18.08 -29.22 -5.16
C GLN A 3 -17.68 -28.00 -4.33
N VAL A 4 -18.57 -27.00 -4.20
CA VAL A 4 -18.29 -25.80 -3.40
C VAL A 4 -18.34 -26.13 -1.91
N ILE A 5 -19.31 -26.94 -1.50
CA ILE A 5 -19.43 -27.38 -0.11
C ILE A 5 -18.23 -28.27 0.28
N ASP A 6 -17.85 -29.21 -0.58
CA ASP A 6 -16.65 -30.03 -0.38
C ASP A 6 -15.39 -29.16 -0.28
N PHE A 7 -15.21 -28.22 -1.21
CA PHE A 7 -14.08 -27.28 -1.17
C PHE A 7 -14.00 -26.50 0.15
N LEU A 8 -15.12 -25.92 0.60
CA LEU A 8 -15.16 -25.11 1.82
C LEU A 8 -14.98 -25.95 3.09
N SER A 9 -15.55 -27.16 3.14
CA SER A 9 -15.38 -28.07 4.28
C SER A 9 -13.94 -28.57 4.42
N LYS A 10 -13.21 -28.70 3.31
CA LYS A 10 -11.80 -29.13 3.28
C LYS A 10 -10.81 -27.99 3.17
N LEU A 11 -11.19 -26.75 3.49
CA LEU A 11 -10.36 -25.57 3.25
C LEU A 11 -8.95 -25.67 3.89
N PHE A 12 -8.87 -26.33 5.05
CA PHE A 12 -7.62 -26.59 5.78
C PHE A 12 -7.17 -28.06 5.72
N SER A 13 -7.72 -28.87 4.81
CA SER A 13 -7.19 -30.20 4.52
C SER A 13 -6.20 -30.10 3.36
N ALA A 14 -5.09 -30.82 3.50
CA ALA A 14 -4.02 -30.92 2.50
C ALA A 14 -3.87 -32.35 1.97
N ASP A 15 -4.84 -33.23 2.24
CA ASP A 15 -4.71 -34.68 2.01
C ASP A 15 -4.85 -35.08 0.54
N ASP A 16 -5.44 -34.21 -0.28
CA ASP A 16 -5.73 -34.49 -1.69
C ASP A 16 -4.52 -34.25 -2.63
N TRP A 17 -3.44 -33.63 -2.14
CA TRP A 17 -2.24 -33.35 -2.94
C TRP A 17 -0.96 -33.71 -2.19
N PRO A 18 0.09 -34.19 -2.89
CA PRO A 18 1.37 -34.42 -2.27
C PRO A 18 2.09 -33.09 -1.96
N PRO A 19 2.94 -33.03 -0.93
CA PRO A 19 3.82 -31.88 -0.69
C PRO A 19 4.75 -31.62 -1.89
N ARG A 20 5.14 -30.36 -2.12
CA ARG A 20 5.92 -30.00 -3.33
C ARG A 20 7.23 -30.76 -3.47
N TRP A 21 7.90 -31.12 -2.37
CA TRP A 21 9.11 -31.95 -2.42
C TRP A 21 8.90 -33.29 -3.13
N VAL A 22 7.69 -33.84 -3.05
CA VAL A 22 7.30 -35.13 -3.65
C VAL A 22 6.63 -34.92 -5.02
N CYS A 23 6.26 -33.68 -5.34
CA CYS A 23 5.65 -33.30 -6.61
C CYS A 23 6.69 -32.70 -7.57
N GLY A 24 7.30 -33.56 -8.39
CA GLY A 24 8.32 -33.19 -9.38
C GLY A 24 9.76 -33.43 -8.91
N GLU A 25 10.73 -33.05 -9.74
CA GLU A 25 12.16 -33.22 -9.45
C GLU A 25 12.78 -31.93 -8.91
N TRP A 26 12.95 -31.87 -7.59
CA TRP A 26 13.59 -30.74 -6.92
C TRP A 26 14.99 -31.12 -6.45
N SER A 27 16.02 -30.51 -7.03
CA SER A 27 17.33 -30.53 -6.37
C SER A 27 17.28 -29.72 -5.06
N ALA A 28 18.13 -30.09 -4.10
CA ALA A 28 18.20 -29.42 -2.80
C ALA A 28 18.39 -27.90 -2.95
N PHE A 29 19.28 -27.47 -3.84
CA PHE A 29 19.55 -26.05 -4.08
C PHE A 29 18.31 -25.31 -4.59
N HIS A 30 17.62 -25.85 -5.61
CA HIS A 30 16.48 -25.19 -6.23
C HIS A 30 15.30 -25.05 -5.26
N GLY A 31 14.98 -26.11 -4.51
CA GLY A 31 13.89 -26.08 -3.53
C GLY A 31 14.17 -25.11 -2.39
N TRP A 32 15.37 -25.14 -1.80
CA TRP A 32 15.74 -24.20 -0.74
C TRP A 32 15.79 -22.76 -1.23
N LEU A 33 16.32 -22.51 -2.44
CA LEU A 33 16.31 -21.18 -3.03
C LEU A 33 14.88 -20.65 -3.17
N TYR A 34 13.94 -21.47 -3.65
CA TYR A 34 12.52 -21.11 -3.75
C TYR A 34 11.94 -20.76 -2.36
N ILE A 35 12.09 -21.67 -1.38
CA ILE A 35 11.57 -21.48 -0.02
C ILE A 35 12.12 -20.22 0.63
N PHE A 36 13.44 -20.01 0.59
CA PHE A 36 14.05 -18.82 1.20
C PHE A 36 13.64 -17.53 0.51
N SER A 37 13.48 -17.55 -0.82
CA SER A 37 13.04 -16.39 -1.58
C SER A 37 11.61 -16.00 -1.18
N ASP A 38 10.69 -16.96 -1.12
CA ASP A 38 9.30 -16.69 -0.73
C ASP A 38 9.18 -16.24 0.72
N ILE A 39 9.95 -16.82 1.65
CA ILE A 39 9.99 -16.37 3.05
C ILE A 39 10.51 -14.93 3.14
N ALA A 40 11.57 -14.60 2.39
CA ALA A 40 12.13 -13.25 2.38
C ALA A 40 11.13 -12.22 1.81
N ILE A 41 10.42 -12.56 0.72
CA ILE A 41 9.38 -11.71 0.14
C ILE A 41 8.23 -11.54 1.13
N TRP A 42 7.75 -12.63 1.74
CA TRP A 42 6.70 -12.56 2.77
C TRP A 42 7.08 -11.61 3.91
N LEU A 43 8.28 -11.75 4.48
CA LEU A 43 8.77 -10.87 5.55
C LEU A 43 8.81 -9.41 5.09
N ALA A 44 9.38 -9.13 3.92
CA ALA A 44 9.44 -7.79 3.37
C ALA A 44 8.02 -7.19 3.21
N TYR A 45 7.07 -7.98 2.72
CA TYR A 45 5.70 -7.54 2.47
C TYR A 45 4.89 -7.36 3.76
N PHE A 46 5.33 -7.89 4.90
CA PHE A 46 4.72 -7.56 6.20
C PHE A 46 5.40 -6.35 6.85
N VAL A 47 6.73 -6.21 6.67
CA VAL A 47 7.51 -5.11 7.26
C VAL A 47 7.22 -3.77 6.57
N ILE A 48 7.19 -3.72 5.23
CA ILE A 48 6.94 -2.49 4.47
C ILE A 48 5.64 -1.80 4.88
N PRO A 49 4.46 -2.46 4.86
CA PRO A 49 3.22 -1.81 5.26
C PRO A 49 3.21 -1.44 6.74
N ALA A 50 3.85 -2.22 7.63
CA ALA A 50 3.98 -1.85 9.04
C ALA A 50 4.76 -0.53 9.22
N ILE A 51 5.86 -0.34 8.49
CA ILE A 51 6.64 0.91 8.48
C ILE A 51 5.80 2.06 7.90
N ILE A 52 5.09 1.83 6.80
CA ILE A 52 4.23 2.85 6.17
C ILE A 52 3.12 3.28 7.14
N ILE A 53 2.44 2.34 7.79
CA ILE A 53 1.37 2.62 8.76
C ILE A 53 1.94 3.42 9.95
N PHE A 54 3.09 3.01 10.49
CA PHE A 54 3.76 3.75 11.57
C PHE A 54 4.07 5.20 11.16
N PHE A 55 4.58 5.40 9.93
CA PHE A 55 4.88 6.74 9.40
C PHE A 55 3.61 7.58 9.19
N ILE A 56 2.55 6.99 8.62
CA ILE A 56 1.27 7.66 8.39
C ILE A 56 0.65 8.09 9.73
N GLN A 57 0.66 7.24 10.75
CA GLN A 57 0.13 7.57 12.07
C GLN A 57 0.87 8.74 12.74
N LYS A 58 2.13 8.98 12.40
CA LYS A 58 2.92 10.11 12.91
C LYS A 58 2.69 11.40 12.14
N ARG A 59 2.15 11.36 10.92
CA ARG A 59 1.89 12.53 10.08
C ARG A 59 0.41 12.92 10.16
N GLN A 60 0.13 14.13 10.64
CA GLN A 60 -1.23 14.69 10.56
C GLN A 60 -1.51 15.18 9.12
N ASN A 61 -2.76 15.02 8.67
CA ASN A 61 -3.27 15.47 7.37
C ASN A 61 -2.69 14.77 6.12
N ILE A 62 -2.58 13.44 6.12
CA ILE A 62 -2.31 12.73 4.87
C ILE A 62 -3.59 12.65 4.03
N PRO A 63 -3.62 13.22 2.81
CA PRO A 63 -4.77 13.09 1.94
C PRO A 63 -4.87 11.63 1.44
N PHE A 64 -6.09 11.15 1.21
CA PHE A 64 -6.36 9.81 0.65
C PHE A 64 -5.96 8.60 1.53
N LEU A 65 -6.09 8.70 2.86
CA LEU A 65 -5.90 7.58 3.81
C LEU A 65 -6.51 6.23 3.36
N PRO A 66 -7.73 6.16 2.76
CA PRO A 66 -8.33 4.89 2.35
C PRO A 66 -7.53 4.10 1.31
N VAL A 67 -6.85 4.78 0.38
CA VAL A 67 -6.04 4.12 -0.66
C VAL A 67 -4.82 3.44 -0.04
N PHE A 68 -4.22 4.06 0.98
CA PHE A 68 -3.11 3.45 1.72
C PHE A 68 -3.51 2.17 2.44
N TRP A 69 -4.73 2.11 2.98
CA TRP A 69 -5.25 0.88 3.59
C TRP A 69 -5.46 -0.23 2.56
N LEU A 70 -6.04 0.09 1.40
CA LEU A 70 -6.19 -0.88 0.30
C LEU A 70 -4.83 -1.38 -0.21
N PHE A 71 -3.86 -0.47 -0.37
CA PHE A 71 -2.51 -0.83 -0.81
C PHE A 71 -1.77 -1.68 0.23
N GLY A 72 -1.91 -1.35 1.52
CA GLY A 72 -1.35 -2.17 2.61
C GLY A 72 -1.98 -3.56 2.66
N ALA A 73 -3.30 -3.66 2.53
CA ALA A 73 -4.01 -4.94 2.46
C ALA A 73 -3.59 -5.79 1.25
N PHE A 74 -3.44 -5.15 0.08
CA PHE A 74 -2.92 -5.80 -1.13
C PHE A 74 -1.53 -6.41 -0.90
N ILE A 75 -0.60 -5.65 -0.33
CA ILE A 75 0.77 -6.13 -0.08
C ILE A 75 0.76 -7.30 0.91
N ILE A 76 0.00 -7.21 2.00
CA ILE A 76 -0.09 -8.27 3.01
C ILE A 76 -0.69 -9.56 2.40
N LEU A 77 -1.73 -9.44 1.59
CA LEU A 77 -2.34 -10.58 0.91
C LEU A 77 -1.37 -11.23 -0.09
N CYS A 78 -0.67 -10.45 -0.91
CA CYS A 78 0.40 -10.97 -1.77
C CYS A 78 1.49 -11.67 -0.95
N GLY A 79 1.92 -11.08 0.16
CA GLY A 79 2.93 -11.68 1.04
C GLY A 79 2.46 -13.02 1.60
N SER A 80 1.17 -13.11 1.94
CA SER A 80 0.55 -14.34 2.44
C SER A 80 0.53 -15.44 1.38
N THR A 81 0.42 -15.09 0.08
CA THR A 81 0.54 -16.09 -1.00
C THR A 81 1.96 -16.64 -1.12
N HIS A 82 3.00 -15.82 -0.90
CA HIS A 82 4.39 -16.30 -0.87
C HIS A 82 4.65 -17.21 0.32
N LEU A 83 4.15 -16.84 1.52
CA LEU A 83 4.24 -17.73 2.68
C LEU A 83 3.57 -19.08 2.40
N MET A 84 2.38 -19.07 1.79
CA MET A 84 1.70 -20.30 1.41
C MET A 84 2.50 -21.13 0.39
N ASP A 85 3.10 -20.50 -0.61
CA ASP A 85 3.90 -21.18 -1.63
C ASP A 85 5.15 -21.86 -1.00
N ALA A 86 5.79 -21.23 -0.01
CA ALA A 86 6.86 -21.84 0.77
C ALA A 86 6.35 -23.01 1.64
N LEU A 87 5.23 -22.85 2.35
CA LEU A 87 4.66 -23.87 3.23
C LEU A 87 4.22 -25.13 2.47
N MET A 88 3.81 -25.00 1.20
CA MET A 88 3.38 -26.13 0.36
C MET A 88 4.45 -27.19 0.11
N PHE A 89 5.72 -26.89 0.40
CA PHE A 89 6.76 -27.92 0.42
C PHE A 89 6.54 -29.00 1.48
N TRP A 90 5.83 -28.68 2.57
CA TRP A 90 5.48 -29.63 3.64
C TRP A 90 3.98 -29.84 3.80
N TRP A 91 3.19 -28.78 3.63
CA TRP A 91 1.73 -28.81 3.82
C TRP A 91 1.03 -28.22 2.59
N PRO A 92 0.59 -29.05 1.64
CA PRO A 92 0.04 -28.63 0.34
C PRO A 92 -1.39 -28.08 0.42
N GLY A 93 -1.58 -26.99 1.17
CA GLY A 93 -2.86 -26.31 1.37
C GLY A 93 -3.34 -25.53 0.14
N TYR A 94 -3.55 -26.19 -1.00
CA TYR A 94 -3.92 -25.57 -2.27
C TYR A 94 -5.27 -24.83 -2.21
N ARG A 95 -6.24 -25.34 -1.44
CA ARG A 95 -7.55 -24.68 -1.27
C ARG A 95 -7.43 -23.33 -0.57
N LEU A 96 -6.69 -23.28 0.54
CA LEU A 96 -6.41 -22.03 1.25
C LEU A 96 -5.65 -21.04 0.36
N SER A 97 -4.64 -21.52 -0.39
CA SER A 97 -3.91 -20.68 -1.35
C SER A 97 -4.82 -20.13 -2.45
N ALA A 98 -5.77 -20.91 -2.97
CA ALA A 98 -6.73 -20.44 -3.96
C ALA A 98 -7.62 -19.31 -3.40
N VAL A 99 -8.08 -19.43 -2.15
CA VAL A 99 -8.84 -18.36 -1.47
C VAL A 99 -7.99 -17.12 -1.29
N LEU A 100 -6.75 -17.25 -0.80
CA LEU A 100 -5.84 -16.12 -0.64
C LEU A 100 -5.54 -15.41 -1.96
N ARG A 101 -5.33 -16.17 -3.05
CA ARG A 101 -5.13 -15.62 -4.40
C ARG A 101 -6.38 -14.89 -4.89
N LEU A 102 -7.57 -15.42 -4.65
CA LEU A 102 -8.82 -14.76 -5.00
C LEU A 102 -8.99 -13.44 -4.22
N LEU A 103 -8.78 -13.46 -2.91
CA LEU A 103 -8.84 -12.25 -2.08
C LEU A 103 -7.80 -11.23 -2.55
N THR A 104 -6.58 -11.67 -2.83
CA THR A 104 -5.51 -10.83 -3.40
C THR A 104 -5.99 -10.18 -4.68
N ALA A 105 -6.53 -10.95 -5.63
CA ALA A 105 -7.02 -10.42 -6.91
C ALA A 105 -8.14 -9.38 -6.73
N LEU A 106 -9.11 -9.65 -5.84
CA LEU A 106 -10.19 -8.71 -5.54
C LEU A 106 -9.67 -7.40 -4.95
N VAL A 107 -8.76 -7.47 -3.98
CA VAL A 107 -8.16 -6.28 -3.37
C VAL A 107 -7.26 -5.54 -4.35
N SER A 108 -6.50 -6.24 -5.20
CA SER A 108 -5.70 -5.63 -6.27
C SER A 108 -6.57 -4.83 -7.24
N LEU A 109 -7.68 -5.41 -7.69
CA LEU A 109 -8.62 -4.75 -8.60
C LEU A 109 -9.28 -3.54 -7.95
N ALA A 110 -9.71 -3.67 -6.69
CA ALA A 110 -10.25 -2.55 -5.93
C ALA A 110 -9.23 -1.42 -5.73
N THR A 111 -7.97 -1.77 -5.46
CA THR A 111 -6.86 -0.81 -5.32
C THR A 111 -6.58 -0.10 -6.64
N ALA A 112 -6.49 -0.83 -7.75
CA ALA A 112 -6.28 -0.26 -9.08
C ALA A 112 -7.41 0.69 -9.47
N PHE A 113 -8.67 0.29 -9.24
CA PHE A 113 -9.83 1.14 -9.48
C PHE A 113 -9.81 2.42 -8.63
N ALA A 114 -9.53 2.30 -7.33
CA ALA A 114 -9.44 3.45 -6.44
C ALA A 114 -8.33 4.42 -6.88
N LEU A 115 -7.16 3.89 -7.25
CA LEU A 115 -6.06 4.69 -7.77
C LEU A 115 -6.44 5.41 -9.06
N ILE A 116 -7.03 4.74 -10.04
CA ILE A 116 -7.46 5.39 -11.30
C ILE A 116 -8.48 6.51 -11.03
N ARG A 117 -9.42 6.28 -10.11
CA ARG A 117 -10.45 7.25 -9.74
C ARG A 117 -9.87 8.46 -9.02
N ASP A 118 -8.90 8.25 -8.14
CA ASP A 118 -8.37 9.30 -7.24
C ASP A 118 -7.12 10.01 -7.82
N LEU A 119 -6.44 9.40 -8.81
CA LEU A 119 -5.27 9.97 -9.50
C LEU A 119 -5.49 11.36 -10.10
N PRO A 120 -6.62 11.67 -10.77
CA PRO A 120 -6.85 13.02 -11.29
C PRO A 120 -6.86 14.09 -10.18
N LYS A 121 -7.38 13.76 -8.99
CA LYS A 121 -7.40 14.68 -7.85
C LYS A 121 -5.99 14.92 -7.33
N LEU A 122 -5.19 13.85 -7.20
CA LEU A 122 -3.79 13.93 -6.78
C LEU A 122 -2.93 14.82 -7.67
N ILE A 123 -3.19 14.83 -8.99
CA ILE A 123 -2.42 15.64 -9.95
C ILE A 123 -2.88 17.10 -9.97
N THR A 124 -4.17 17.35 -9.67
CA THR A 124 -4.77 18.68 -9.82
C THR A 124 -4.73 19.50 -8.52
N GLU A 125 -4.75 18.85 -7.37
CA GLU A 125 -4.65 19.51 -6.07
C GLU A 125 -3.21 20.00 -5.84
N ARG A 126 -3.04 21.33 -5.74
CA ARG A 126 -1.79 21.89 -5.20
C ARG A 126 -1.70 21.55 -3.72
N PRO A 127 -0.52 21.15 -3.20
CA PRO A 127 -0.35 20.95 -1.76
C PRO A 127 -0.83 22.17 -0.99
N ASP A 128 -1.67 21.98 0.03
CA ASP A 128 -2.24 23.08 0.83
C ASP A 128 -1.17 24.04 1.38
N ASP A 129 0.03 23.52 1.64
CA ASP A 129 1.18 24.32 2.08
C ASP A 129 1.67 25.28 1.01
N GLU A 130 1.70 24.88 -0.26
CA GLU A 130 2.08 25.78 -1.36
C GLU A 130 1.05 26.90 -1.52
N LEU A 131 -0.25 26.58 -1.40
CA LEU A 131 -1.30 27.61 -1.49
C LEU A 131 -1.23 28.58 -0.31
N LYS A 132 -1.05 28.08 0.92
CA LYS A 132 -0.88 28.92 2.12
C LYS A 132 0.35 29.79 2.00
N THR A 133 1.48 29.22 1.60
CA THR A 133 2.74 29.96 1.41
C THR A 133 2.56 31.07 0.37
N TYR A 134 1.96 30.75 -0.78
CA TYR A 134 1.65 31.74 -1.81
C TYR A 134 0.72 32.85 -1.31
N GLN A 135 -0.31 32.51 -0.53
CA GLN A 135 -1.22 33.50 0.07
C GLN A 135 -0.50 34.38 1.11
N LEU A 136 0.37 33.80 1.94
CA LEU A 136 1.20 34.52 2.90
C LEU A 136 2.17 35.47 2.19
N GLU A 137 2.88 35.01 1.17
CA GLU A 137 3.77 35.83 0.34
C GLU A 137 3.02 37.00 -0.31
N LYS A 138 1.83 36.74 -0.84
CA LYS A 138 0.99 37.79 -1.42
C LYS A 138 0.57 38.84 -0.38
N LYS A 139 0.21 38.42 0.84
CA LYS A 139 -0.13 39.33 1.94
C LYS A 139 1.09 40.14 2.43
N LEU A 140 2.25 39.50 2.54
CA LEU A 140 3.50 40.19 2.89
C LEU A 140 3.81 41.31 1.88
N LYS A 141 3.72 41.00 0.59
CA LYS A 141 3.94 41.98 -0.47
C LYS A 141 2.94 43.15 -0.43
N SER A 142 1.67 42.90 -0.09
CA SER A 142 0.70 44.00 0.06
C SER A 142 1.02 44.89 1.26
N TYR A 143 1.44 44.31 2.39
CA TYR A 143 1.82 45.10 3.57
C TYR A 143 3.10 45.91 3.34
N GLU A 144 4.06 45.38 2.58
CA GLU A 144 5.27 46.12 2.19
C GLU A 144 4.93 47.36 1.36
N LEU A 145 4.00 47.25 0.40
CA LEU A 145 3.54 48.37 -0.41
C LEU A 145 2.81 49.43 0.44
N GLU A 146 1.96 49.00 1.38
CA GLU A 146 1.24 49.90 2.29
C GLU A 146 2.20 50.65 3.22
N ILE A 147 3.19 49.96 3.81
CA ILE A 147 4.23 50.59 4.63
C ILE A 147 5.05 51.59 3.82
N GLN A 148 5.36 51.28 2.56
CA GLN A 148 6.11 52.18 1.70
C GLN A 148 5.33 53.46 1.39
N ASP A 149 4.02 53.36 1.14
CA ASP A 149 3.18 54.51 0.88
C ASP A 149 3.03 55.39 2.13
N LEU A 150 2.77 54.78 3.29
CA LEU A 150 2.72 55.49 4.58
C LEU A 150 4.02 56.24 4.88
N ARG A 151 5.18 55.64 4.60
CA ARG A 151 6.49 56.30 4.74
C ARG A 151 6.63 57.52 3.82
N LYS A 152 6.15 57.45 2.57
CA LYS A 152 6.16 58.60 1.65
C LYS A 152 5.25 59.73 2.16
N GLN A 153 4.05 59.40 2.64
CA GLN A 153 3.10 60.38 3.18
C GLN A 153 3.63 61.07 4.45
N LEU A 154 4.34 60.33 5.31
CA LEU A 154 5.00 60.90 6.50
C LEU A 154 6.09 61.88 6.11
N ASN A 155 6.98 61.50 5.18
CA ASN A 155 8.06 62.37 4.72
C ASN A 155 7.53 63.62 4.00
N SER A 156 6.42 63.53 3.25
CA SER A 156 5.83 64.70 2.59
C SER A 156 5.07 65.65 3.55
N LYS A 157 4.78 65.21 4.77
CA LYS A 157 4.14 66.04 5.82
C LYS A 157 5.14 66.69 6.76
N SER A 158 6.40 66.23 6.76
CA SER A 158 7.48 66.78 7.58
C SER A 158 8.25 67.92 6.90
N ASP A 159 8.05 68.11 5.60
CA ASP A 159 8.54 69.24 4.80
C ASP A 159 7.48 70.35 4.70
#